data_AF-A0A946U3I0-F1
#
_entry.id   AF-A0A946U3I0-F1
#
_cell.length_a   1.000
_cell.length_b   1.000
_cell.length_c   1.000
_cell.angle_alpha   90.00
_cell.angle_beta   90.00
_cell.angle_gamma   90.00
#
_symmetry.space_group_name_H-M   'P 1'
#
loop_
_entity.id
_entity.type
_entity.pdbx_description
1 polymer ?
#
loop_
_entity_poly.entity_id
_entity_poly.type
_entity_poly.pdbx_seq_one_letter_code
_entity_poly.pdbx_strand_id
1 'polypeptide(L)'
;TIPEYNTIADHPIQQMIDRRLSVTVSTDNRLVSHTTVTAELKLLADHLTLSKSQFRDLVLAGFKRSFFPGPYGEKRAYVRRAIDLYDALATKHQG
;
A
#
# COMPACT_ATOMS: atom_id res chain seq x y z
N THR A 1 17.61 8.85 -5.73
CA THR A 1 16.52 9.80 -5.43
C THR A 1 16.47 10.83 -6.53
N ILE A 2 15.27 11.27 -6.93
CA ILE A 2 15.09 12.36 -7.91
C ILE A 2 15.16 13.67 -7.10
N PRO A 3 16.25 14.44 -7.17
CA PRO A 3 16.48 15.60 -6.30
C PRO A 3 15.41 16.70 -6.44
N GLU A 4 14.70 16.72 -7.55
CA GLU A 4 13.69 17.72 -7.87
C GLU A 4 12.37 17.52 -7.09
N TYR A 5 12.16 16.34 -6.48
CA TYR A 5 10.98 16.07 -5.64
C TYR A 5 11.27 16.46 -4.20
N ASN A 6 10.87 17.68 -3.84
CA ASN A 6 11.11 18.26 -2.51
C ASN A 6 10.05 17.81 -1.49
N THR A 7 8.86 17.44 -1.96
CA THR A 7 7.76 16.98 -1.12
C THR A 7 7.10 15.72 -1.70
N ILE A 8 6.28 15.06 -0.90
CA ILE A 8 5.51 13.89 -1.36
C ILE A 8 4.43 14.27 -2.36
N ALA A 9 3.93 15.50 -2.31
CA ALA A 9 2.99 16.01 -3.30
C ALA A 9 3.64 16.10 -4.69
N ASP A 10 4.95 16.31 -4.77
CA ASP A 10 5.70 16.33 -6.02
C ASP A 10 5.98 14.92 -6.57
N HIS A 11 5.84 13.89 -5.73
CA HIS A 11 6.09 12.50 -6.13
C HIS A 11 4.97 12.01 -7.07
N PRO A 12 5.30 11.32 -8.19
CA PRO A 12 4.31 10.89 -9.19
C PRO A 12 3.33 9.81 -8.71
N ILE A 13 3.40 9.39 -7.45
CA ILE A 13 2.65 8.25 -6.91
C ILE A 13 1.14 8.53 -6.92
N GLN A 14 0.71 9.76 -6.65
CA GLN A 14 -0.70 10.15 -6.77
C GLN A 14 -1.21 9.89 -8.19
N GLN A 15 -0.47 10.38 -9.20
CA GLN A 15 -0.81 10.17 -10.60
C GLN A 15 -0.82 8.68 -10.97
N MET A 16 0.10 7.89 -10.41
CA MET A 16 0.14 6.44 -10.64
C MET A 16 -1.11 5.76 -10.07
N ILE A 17 -1.54 6.14 -8.87
CA ILE A 17 -2.74 5.61 -8.23
C ILE A 17 -4.00 6.03 -8.99
N ASP A 18 -4.10 7.30 -9.38
CA ASP A 18 -5.26 7.84 -10.11
C ASP A 18 -5.42 7.19 -11.49
N ARG A 19 -4.30 6.87 -12.14
CA ARG A 19 -4.25 6.12 -13.41
C ARG A 19 -4.36 4.60 -13.22
N ARG A 20 -4.63 4.13 -12.00
CA ARG A 20 -4.82 2.71 -11.66
C ARG A 20 -3.63 1.81 -12.01
N LEU A 21 -2.40 2.34 -11.93
CA LEU A 21 -1.22 1.49 -11.98
C LEU A 21 -1.20 0.55 -10.77
N SER A 22 -0.60 -0.63 -10.96
CA SER A 22 -0.43 -1.60 -9.87
C SER A 22 0.70 -1.15 -8.94
N VAL A 23 0.38 -0.28 -7.98
CA VAL A 23 1.34 0.27 -7.02
C VAL A 23 1.43 -0.60 -5.76
N THR A 24 2.64 -0.86 -5.28
CA THR A 24 2.93 -1.52 -4.00
C THR A 24 3.90 -0.67 -3.18
N VAL A 25 3.71 -0.62 -1.86
CA VAL A 25 4.55 0.17 -0.95
C VAL A 25 5.55 -0.75 -0.23
N SER A 26 6.80 -0.32 -0.13
CA SER A 26 7.86 -1.02 0.61
C SER A 26 8.81 -0.01 1.23
N THR A 27 9.66 -0.45 2.15
CA THR A 27 10.68 0.41 2.76
C THR A 27 11.91 0.63 1.89
N ASP A 28 12.07 -0.16 0.81
CA ASP A 28 13.33 -0.36 0.09
C ASP A 28 14.47 -0.78 1.04
N ASN A 29 15.12 0.19 1.69
CA ASN A 29 16.14 -0.02 2.72
C ASN A 29 15.70 0.49 4.10
N ARG A 30 15.16 -0.41 4.92
CA ARG A 30 14.71 -0.09 6.29
C ARG A 30 15.81 0.45 7.20
N LEU A 31 17.04 -0.06 7.07
CA LEU A 31 18.15 0.33 7.93
C LEU A 31 18.60 1.77 7.65
N VAL A 32 18.72 2.13 6.37
CA VAL A 32 19.18 3.44 5.95
C VAL A 32 18.07 4.49 6.11
N SER A 33 16.84 4.16 5.75
CA SER A 33 15.72 5.11 5.76
C SER A 33 15.03 5.24 7.11
N HIS A 34 15.36 4.40 8.10
CA HIS A 34 14.78 4.37 9.44
C HIS A 34 13.24 4.38 9.46
N THR A 35 12.62 3.62 8.54
CA THR A 35 11.18 3.62 8.28
C THR A 35 10.55 2.23 8.42
N THR A 36 9.23 2.14 8.35
CA THR A 36 8.47 0.88 8.30
C THR A 36 7.43 0.96 7.21
N VAL A 37 6.95 -0.16 6.68
CA VAL A 37 5.86 -0.16 5.70
C VAL A 37 4.63 0.59 6.22
N THR A 38 4.33 0.48 7.51
CA THR A 38 3.24 1.23 8.15
C THR A 38 3.50 2.74 8.15
N ALA A 39 4.74 3.17 8.41
CA ALA A 39 5.11 4.57 8.37
C ALA A 39 5.02 5.14 6.93
N GLU A 40 5.48 4.39 5.93
CA GLU A 40 5.33 4.76 4.51
C GLU A 40 3.85 4.86 4.10
N LEU A 41 3.02 3.88 4.48
CA LEU A 41 1.59 3.93 4.19
C LEU A 41 0.90 5.10 4.89
N LYS A 42 1.27 5.41 6.14
CA LYS A 42 0.76 6.57 6.87
C LYS A 42 1.15 7.87 6.18
N LEU A 43 2.41 7.97 5.75
CA LEU A 43 2.94 9.12 5.04
C LEU A 43 2.16 9.38 3.73
N LEU A 44 1.83 8.33 2.98
CA LEU A 44 0.95 8.46 1.82
C LEU A 44 -0.47 8.89 2.22
N ALA A 45 -1.05 8.30 3.27
CA ALA A 45 -2.40 8.66 3.72
C ALA A 45 -2.52 10.10 4.24
N ASP A 46 -1.47 10.64 4.86
CA ASP A 46 -1.45 11.99 5.42
C ASP A 46 -1.24 13.08 4.36
N HIS A 47 -0.53 12.76 3.27
CA HIS A 47 -0.11 13.75 2.27
C HIS A 47 -0.81 13.63 0.90
N LEU A 48 -1.42 12.49 0.60
CA LEU A 48 -2.12 12.26 -0.68
C LEU A 48 -3.63 12.34 -0.53
N THR A 49 -4.32 12.70 -1.61
CA THR A 49 -5.79 12.71 -1.63
C THR A 49 -6.29 11.34 -2.05
N LEU A 50 -6.25 10.37 -1.13
CA LEU A 50 -6.66 8.99 -1.39
C LEU A 50 -8.10 8.75 -0.95
N SER A 51 -8.92 8.21 -1.85
CA SER A 51 -10.19 7.60 -1.45
C SER A 51 -9.94 6.36 -0.57
N LYS A 52 -10.94 6.00 0.25
CA LYS A 52 -10.91 4.76 1.05
C LYS A 52 -10.61 3.52 0.20
N SER A 53 -11.13 3.48 -1.05
CA SER A 53 -10.88 2.38 -1.99
C SER A 53 -9.44 2.36 -2.48
N GLN A 54 -8.86 3.51 -2.85
CA GLN A 54 -7.48 3.59 -3.30
C GLN A 54 -6.50 3.19 -2.20
N PHE A 55 -6.73 3.67 -0.97
CA PHE A 55 -5.90 3.29 0.17
C PHE A 55 -6.00 1.78 0.47
N ARG A 56 -7.22 1.22 0.41
CA ARG A 56 -7.43 -0.22 0.52
C ARG A 56 -6.65 -1.01 -0.53
N ASP A 57 -6.68 -0.57 -1.78
CA ASP A 57 -5.95 -1.24 -2.86
C ASP A 57 -4.44 -1.18 -2.68
N LEU A 58 -3.88 -0.04 -2.22
CA LEU A 58 -2.46 0.09 -1.89
C LEU A 58 -2.02 -0.92 -0.83
N VAL A 59 -2.77 -1.02 0.28
CA VAL A 59 -2.47 -1.95 1.37
C VAL A 59 -2.51 -3.41 0.89
N LEU A 60 -3.50 -3.76 0.07
CA LEU A 60 -3.70 -5.12 -0.42
C LEU A 60 -2.81 -5.50 -1.60
N ALA A 61 -2.22 -4.53 -2.31
CA ALA A 61 -1.46 -4.78 -3.53
C ALA A 61 -0.27 -5.71 -3.28
N GLY A 62 0.46 -5.53 -2.18
CA GLY A 62 1.60 -6.38 -1.81
C GLY A 62 1.19 -7.84 -1.64
N PHE A 63 0.07 -8.11 -0.97
CA PHE A 63 -0.48 -9.46 -0.81
C PHE A 63 -0.88 -10.06 -2.16
N LYS A 64 -1.61 -9.31 -2.99
CA LYS A 64 -2.09 -9.76 -4.32
C LYS A 64 -0.92 -10.05 -5.28
N ARG A 65 0.14 -9.25 -5.24
CA ARG A 65 1.31 -9.33 -6.14
C ARG A 65 2.46 -10.17 -5.60
N SER A 66 2.36 -10.68 -4.37
CA SER A 66 3.38 -11.54 -3.77
C SER A 66 3.71 -12.79 -4.60
N PHE A 67 4.98 -13.16 -4.59
CA PHE A 67 5.46 -14.48 -5.04
C PHE A 67 5.22 -15.50 -3.92
N PHE A 68 3.95 -15.89 -3.77
CA PHE A 68 3.54 -16.89 -2.81
C PHE A 68 4.13 -18.26 -3.23
N PRO A 69 4.83 -18.97 -2.32
CA PRO A 69 5.57 -20.19 -2.69
C PRO A 69 4.69 -21.44 -2.84
N GLY A 70 3.45 -21.41 -2.33
CA GLY A 70 2.52 -22.54 -2.41
C GLY A 70 1.56 -22.49 -3.61
N PRO A 71 0.65 -23.48 -3.72
CA PRO A 71 -0.36 -23.54 -4.77
C PRO A 71 -1.25 -22.29 -4.85
N TYR A 72 -1.83 -22.05 -6.03
CA TYR A 72 -2.70 -20.89 -6.26
C TYR A 72 -3.90 -20.82 -5.31
N GLY A 73 -4.49 -21.97 -4.94
CA GLY A 73 -5.60 -22.01 -3.97
C GLY A 73 -5.19 -21.48 -2.59
N GLU A 74 -4.00 -21.80 -2.13
CA GLU A 74 -3.45 -21.29 -0.87
C GLU A 74 -3.11 -19.81 -0.96
N LYS A 75 -2.55 -19.35 -2.10
CA LYS A 75 -2.34 -17.91 -2.36
C LYS A 75 -3.67 -17.15 -2.25
N ARG A 76 -4.74 -17.69 -2.86
CA ARG A 76 -6.08 -17.09 -2.80
C ARG A 76 -6.60 -17.00 -1.37
N ALA A 77 -6.43 -18.06 -0.57
CA ALA A 77 -6.81 -18.05 0.84
C ALA A 77 -5.97 -17.03 1.65
N TYR A 78 -4.67 -16.95 1.41
CA TYR A 78 -3.78 -15.97 2.05
C TYR A 78 -4.20 -14.53 1.76
N VAL A 79 -4.41 -14.19 0.49
CA VAL A 79 -4.88 -12.86 0.08
C VAL A 79 -6.25 -12.57 0.67
N ARG A 80 -7.15 -13.57 0.74
CA ARG A 80 -8.48 -13.39 1.31
C ARG A 80 -8.43 -13.05 2.80
N ARG A 81 -7.56 -13.70 3.58
CA ARG A 81 -7.37 -13.34 5.01
C ARG A 81 -6.92 -11.89 5.19
N ALA A 82 -6.02 -11.40 4.34
CA ALA A 82 -5.59 -10.00 4.38
C ALA A 82 -6.73 -9.02 4.05
N ILE A 83 -7.56 -9.37 3.06
CA ILE A 83 -8.77 -8.62 2.71
C ILE A 83 -9.74 -8.55 3.89
N ASP A 84 -10.09 -9.71 4.47
CA ASP A 84 -11.07 -9.79 5.56
C ASP A 84 -10.59 -9.02 6.80
N LEU A 85 -9.29 -9.10 7.13
CA LEU A 85 -8.70 -8.33 8.21
C LEU A 85 -8.80 -6.82 7.96
N TYR A 86 -8.43 -6.36 6.77
CA TYR A 86 -8.52 -4.94 6.42
C TYR A 86 -9.96 -4.45 6.52
N ASP A 87 -10.92 -5.17 5.93
CA ASP A 87 -12.33 -4.76 5.87
C ASP A 87 -12.96 -4.71 7.29
N ALA A 88 -12.61 -5.66 8.16
CA ALA A 88 -13.04 -5.66 9.55
C ALA A 88 -12.49 -4.46 10.33
N LEU A 89 -11.21 -4.14 10.17
CA LEU A 89 -10.58 -2.98 10.81
C LEU A 89 -11.13 -1.65 10.27
N ALA A 90 -11.32 -1.55 8.95
CA ALA A 90 -11.89 -0.36 8.32
C ALA A 90 -13.31 -0.11 8.84
N THR A 91 -14.13 -1.15 8.97
CA THR A 91 -15.47 -1.03 9.56
C THR A 91 -15.41 -0.60 11.01
N LYS A 92 -14.51 -1.15 11.82
CA LYS A 92 -14.38 -0.82 13.24
C LYS A 92 -13.95 0.62 13.51
N HIS A 93 -13.10 1.18 12.65
CA HIS A 93 -12.46 2.47 12.88
C HIS A 93 -12.98 3.61 12.00
N GLN A 94 -13.81 3.30 11.00
CA GLN A 94 -14.38 4.29 10.06
C GLN A 94 -15.89 4.13 9.85
N GLY A 95 -16.52 3.18 10.55
CA GLY A 95 -17.97 3.02 10.67
C GLY A 95 -18.54 3.83 11.83
#